data_AF-X1V8R2-F1
#
_entry.id   AF-X1V8R2-F1
#
_cell.length_a   1.000
_cell.length_b   1.000
_cell.length_c   1.000
_cell.angle_alpha   90.00
_cell.angle_beta   90.00
_cell.angle_gamma   90.00
#
_symmetry.space_group_name_H-M   'P 1'
#
loop_
_entity.id
_entity.type
_entity.pdbx_description
1 polymer ?
#
loop_
_entity_poly.entity_id
_entity_poly.type
_entity_poly.pdbx_seq_one_letter_code
_entity_poly.pdbx_strand_id
1 'polypeptide(L)' 'MKGEDTDYPYKEIKLEQGTSEWKQWRLGGFGASDIPALMGENPWKSIQALLNEKDGYGGDYQNSAMHRGTMLEPEAR' A
#
# COMPACT_ATOMS: atom_id res chain seq x y z
N MET A 1 18.50 24.67 -10.83
CA MET A 1 18.25 23.65 -9.80
C MET A 1 17.95 22.35 -10.51
N LYS A 2 18.95 21.47 -10.64
CA LYS A 2 18.81 20.10 -11.17
C LYS A 2 19.11 19.18 -9.99
N GLY A 3 18.18 18.29 -9.68
CA GLY A 3 18.32 17.33 -8.59
C GLY A 3 19.59 16.52 -8.76
N GLU A 4 20.37 16.45 -7.69
CA GLU A 4 21.58 15.67 -7.59
C GLU A 4 21.24 14.18 -7.75
N ASP A 5 21.96 13.48 -8.63
CA ASP A 5 21.96 12.02 -8.71
C ASP A 5 22.61 11.49 -7.42
N THR A 6 21.81 11.34 -6.39
CA THR A 6 22.18 10.70 -5.12
C THR A 6 22.08 9.18 -5.29
N ASP A 7 23.18 8.46 -5.06
CA ASP A 7 23.25 6.98 -5.02
C ASP A 7 22.61 6.47 -3.72
N TYR A 8 21.29 6.57 -3.62
CA TYR A 8 20.55 5.97 -2.52
C TYR A 8 20.42 4.44 -2.75
N PRO A 9 20.41 3.63 -1.68
CA PRO A 9 20.16 2.18 -1.78
C PRO A 9 18.70 1.85 -2.19
N TYR A 10 17.94 2.85 -2.61
CA TYR A 10 16.57 2.76 -3.04
C TYR A 10 16.35 3.62 -4.29
N LYS A 11 15.36 3.21 -5.08
CA LYS A 11 14.87 3.98 -6.23
C LYS A 11 13.51 4.55 -5.91
N GLU A 12 13.32 5.84 -6.15
CA GLU A 12 12.00 6.45 -6.11
C GLU A 12 11.16 6.02 -7.30
N ILE A 13 9.92 5.63 -7.03
CA ILE A 13 8.95 5.24 -8.06
C ILE A 13 7.76 6.18 -7.94
N LYS A 14 7.46 6.90 -9.02
CA LYS A 14 6.35 7.85 -9.08
C LYS A 14 5.10 7.13 -9.60
N LEU A 15 4.28 6.63 -8.69
CA LEU A 15 2.97 6.03 -8.99
C LEU A 15 1.90 6.81 -8.23
N GLU A 16 0.75 6.99 -8.87
CA GLU A 16 -0.41 7.62 -8.23
C GLU A 16 -1.16 6.59 -7.38
N GLN A 17 -1.46 6.95 -6.14
CA GLN A 17 -2.14 6.07 -5.21
C GLN A 17 -3.52 5.68 -5.74
N GLY A 18 -3.84 4.38 -5.67
CA GLY A 18 -5.14 3.86 -6.08
C GLY A 18 -5.25 3.49 -7.56
N THR A 19 -4.28 3.84 -8.41
CA THR A 19 -4.27 3.38 -9.81
C THR A 19 -3.95 1.88 -9.89
N SER A 20 -4.29 1.26 -11.03
CA SER A 20 -4.03 -0.16 -11.28
C SER A 20 -2.54 -0.48 -11.20
N GLU A 21 -1.67 0.41 -11.69
CA GLU A 21 -0.21 0.27 -11.65
C GLU A 21 0.29 0.29 -10.21
N TRP A 22 -0.24 1.20 -9.38
CA TRP A 22 0.08 1.25 -7.96
C TRP A 22 -0.38 -0.01 -7.23
N LYS A 23 -1.61 -0.48 -7.51
CA LYS A 23 -2.17 -1.72 -6.94
C LYS A 23 -1.33 -2.94 -7.30
N GLN A 24 -0.88 -3.06 -8.55
CA GLN A 24 0.00 -4.16 -8.97
C GLN A 24 1.38 -4.06 -8.32
N TRP A 25 1.99 -2.88 -8.32
CA TRP A 25 3.31 -2.66 -7.73
C TRP A 25 3.34 -3.02 -6.24
N ARG A 26 2.33 -2.62 -5.47
CA ARG A 26 2.28 -2.87 -4.02
C ARG A 26 2.08 -4.34 -3.63
N LEU A 27 1.77 -5.24 -4.57
CA LEU A 27 1.74 -6.68 -4.32
C LEU A 27 3.15 -7.24 -4.16
N GLY A 28 4.15 -6.62 -4.79
CA GLY A 28 5.54 -7.08 -4.79
C GLY A 28 6.32 -6.84 -3.48
N GLY A 29 5.70 -6.28 -2.45
CA GLY A 29 6.36 -6.04 -1.17
C GLY A 29 5.38 -5.71 -0.04
N PHE A 30 5.87 -5.69 1.20
CA PHE A 30 5.08 -5.32 2.38
C PHE A 30 5.15 -3.82 2.63
N GLY A 31 3.99 -3.16 2.61
CA GLY A 31 3.87 -1.75 2.94
C GLY A 31 3.62 -1.52 4.43
N ALA A 32 3.61 -0.25 4.85
CA ALA A 32 3.37 0.12 6.25
C ALA A 32 2.04 -0.44 6.81
N SER A 33 0.99 -0.50 5.98
CA SER A 33 -0.32 -1.07 6.35
C SER A 33 -0.29 -2.57 6.66
N ASP A 34 0.74 -3.28 6.19
CA ASP A 34 0.83 -4.73 6.27
C ASP A 34 1.58 -5.17 7.54
N ILE A 35 2.43 -4.29 8.09
CA ILE A 35 3.29 -4.58 9.25
C ILE A 35 2.49 -5.06 10.47
N PRO A 36 1.37 -4.42 10.88
CA PRO A 36 0.62 -4.91 12.03
C PRO A 36 0.11 -6.36 11.85
N ALA A 37 -0.25 -6.76 10.62
CA ALA A 37 -0.69 -8.12 10.35
C ALA A 37 0.49 -9.12 10.36
N LEU A 38 1.66 -8.71 9.88
CA LEU A 38 2.90 -9.50 9.98
C LEU A 38 3.33 -9.73 11.43
N MET A 39 3.18 -8.71 12.27
CA MET A 39 3.52 -8.76 13.70
C MET A 39 2.46 -9.49 14.54
N GLY A 40 1.30 -9.81 13.96
CA GLY A 40 0.18 -10.42 14.69
C GLY A 40 -0.58 -9.44 15.59
N GLU A 41 -0.40 -8.14 15.39
CA GLU A 41 -1.01 -7.05 16.17
C GLU A 41 -2.27 -6.47 15.50
N ASN A 42 -2.61 -6.94 14.30
CA ASN A 42 -3.78 -6.47 13.55
C ASN A 42 -5.05 -7.25 13.94
N PRO A 43 -6.07 -6.61 14.54
CA PRO A 43 -7.31 -7.28 14.92
C PRO A 43 -8.26 -7.56 13.73
N TRP A 44 -8.00 -6.98 12.56
CA TRP A 44 -8.86 -7.08 11.38
C TRP A 44 -8.32 -8.01 10.30
N LYS A 45 -7.01 -8.29 10.29
CA LYS A 45 -6.36 -9.09 9.25
C LYS A 45 -5.31 -10.02 9.85
N SER A 46 -5.43 -11.32 9.56
CA SER A 46 -4.43 -12.32 9.92
C SER A 46 -3.24 -12.30 8.96
N ILE A 47 -2.10 -12.84 9.41
CA ILE A 47 -0.92 -13.00 8.55
C ILE A 47 -1.21 -13.85 7.31
N GLN A 48 -2.02 -14.92 7.44
CA GLN A 48 -2.37 -15.77 6.30
C GLN A 48 -3.21 -15.02 5.26
N ALA A 49 -4.15 -14.18 5.69
CA ALA A 49 -4.94 -13.36 4.78
C ALA A 49 -4.05 -12.36 4.03
N LEU A 50 -3.09 -11.73 4.73
CA LEU A 50 -2.10 -10.85 4.10
C LEU A 50 -1.24 -11.58 3.06
N LEU A 51 -0.73 -12.78 3.36
CA LEU A 51 0.10 -13.54 2.42
C LEU A 51 -0.69 -13.93 1.16
N ASN A 52 -1.94 -14.38 1.34
CA ASN A 52 -2.83 -14.67 0.20
C ASN A 52 -3.07 -13.42 -0.67
N GLU A 53 -3.21 -12.24 -0.07
CA GLU A 53 -3.30 -10.98 -0.83
C GLU A 53 -2.03 -10.72 -1.65
N LYS A 54 -0.84 -10.91 -1.07
CA LYS A 54 0.45 -10.70 -1.76
C LYS A 54 0.70 -11.69 -2.88
N ASP A 55 0.20 -12.91 -2.75
CA ASP A 55 0.25 -13.94 -3.79
C ASP A 55 -0.79 -13.70 -4.91
N GLY A 56 -1.58 -12.63 -4.82
CA GLY A 56 -2.59 -12.25 -5.82
C GLY A 56 -3.94 -12.96 -5.66
N TYR A 57 -4.13 -13.71 -4.56
CA TYR A 57 -5.41 -14.36 -4.23
C TYR A 57 -6.37 -13.42 -3.48
N GLY A 58 -5.92 -12.22 -3.11
CA GLY A 58 -6.75 -11.16 -2.52
C GLY A 58 -7.42 -10.32 -3.58
N GLY A 59 -8.75 -10.28 -3.58
CA GLY A 59 -9.51 -9.36 -4.42
C GLY A 59 -9.33 -7.90 -4.00
N ASP A 60 -9.72 -6.98 -4.88
CA ASP A 60 -9.77 -5.55 -4.56
C ASP A 60 -10.92 -5.30 -3.57
N TYR A 61 -10.60 -5.22 -2.28
CA TYR A 61 -11.57 -4.94 -1.22
C TYR A 61 -11.57 -3.46 -0.87
N GLN A 62 -12.74 -2.83 -0.96
CA GLN A 62 -12.98 -1.47 -0.52
C GLN A 62 -14.20 -1.45 0.39
N ASN A 63 -14.09 -0.75 1.52
CA ASN A 63 -15.23 -0.51 2.40
C ASN A 63 -15.55 1.00 2.48
N SER A 64 -16.66 1.33 3.13
CA SER A 64 -17.13 2.72 3.23
C SER A 64 -16.14 3.65 3.94
N ALA A 65 -15.40 3.14 4.94
CA ALA A 65 -14.38 3.91 5.64
C ALA A 65 -13.19 4.23 4.74
N MET A 66 -12.71 3.26 3.94
CA MET A 66 -11.65 3.45 2.95
C MET A 66 -12.06 4.47 1.90
N HIS A 67 -13.28 4.32 1.34
CA HIS A 67 -13.80 5.26 0.35
C HIS A 67 -13.91 6.69 0.89
N ARG A 68 -14.44 6.84 2.11
CA ARG A 68 -14.52 8.15 2.78
C ARG A 68 -13.12 8.74 3.03
N GLY A 69 -12.15 7.92 3.40
CA GLY A 69 -10.76 8.34 3.57
C GLY A 69 -10.19 8.92 2.27
N THR A 70 -10.33 8.20 1.16
CA THR A 70 -9.88 8.68 -0.16
C THR A 70 -10.55 9.99 -0.56
N MET A 71 -11.87 10.13 -0.32
CA MET A 71 -12.59 11.36 -0.65
C MET A 71 -12.13 12.58 0.15
N LEU A 72 -11.70 12.39 1.40
CA LEU A 72 -11.30 13.47 2.31
C LEU A 72 -9.78 13.70 2.35
N GLU A 73 -9.01 12.90 1.62
CA GLU A 73 -7.56 13.03 1.56
C GLU A 73 -7.09 14.39 1.04
N PRO A 74 -7.71 14.99 -0.01
CA PRO A 74 -7.31 16.30 -0.51
C PRO A 74 -7.44 17.42 0.53
N GLU A 75 -8.48 17.39 1.36
CA GLU A 75 -8.72 18.39 2.41
C GLU A 75 -7.81 18.21 3.62
N ALA A 76 -7.27 17.01 3.82
CA ALA A 76 -6.44 16.67 4.98
C ALA A 76 -4.92 16.79 4.73
N ARG A 77 -4.50 17.09 3.48
CA ARG A 77 -3.10 17.06 3.04
C ARG A 77 -2.36 18.38 3.26
#